data_AF-A0A7R9I9T4-F1
#
_entry.id   AF-A0A7R9I9T4-F1
#
_cell.length_a   1.000
_cell.length_b   1.000
_cell.length_c   1.000
_cell.angle_alpha   90.00
_cell.angle_beta   90.00
_cell.angle_gamma   90.00
#
_symmetry.space_group_name_H-M   'P 1'
#
loop_
_entity.id
_entity.type
_entity.pdbx_description
1 polymer ?
#
loop_
_entity_poly.entity_id
_entity_poly.type
_entity_poly.pdbx_seq_one_letter_code
_entity_poly.pdbx_strand_id
1 'polypeptide(L)' 'MLFSTTNKLVTKPELQKSLFTKTWLLEHYLSNRMQPSLPPWRHYSYTEKQRYDGWFNNLAHPDWGSVGKYRVHSLPS' A
#
# COMPACT_ATOMS: atom_id res chain seq x y z
N MET A 1 32.49 12.91 -37.35
CA MET A 1 31.02 12.70 -37.46
C MET A 1 30.59 11.84 -36.28
N LEU A 2 29.86 12.40 -35.32
CA LEU A 2 29.35 11.67 -34.16
C LEU A 2 28.03 10.99 -34.56
N PHE A 3 27.98 9.67 -34.51
CA PHE A 3 26.73 8.92 -34.69
C PHE A 3 25.84 9.14 -33.46
N SER A 4 24.89 10.07 -33.56
CA SER A 4 23.76 10.15 -32.65
C SER A 4 22.75 9.08 -33.06
N THR A 5 22.88 7.89 -32.48
CA THR A 5 21.89 6.83 -32.62
C THR A 5 20.88 6.94 -31.48
N THR A 6 20.12 8.04 -31.44
CA THR A 6 19.02 8.17 -30.48
C THR A 6 17.86 7.26 -30.89
N ASN A 7 17.81 6.11 -30.21
CA ASN A 7 16.65 5.29 -29.87
C ASN A 7 15.31 5.67 -30.54
N LYS A 8 15.14 5.33 -31.83
CA LYS A 8 13.84 5.39 -32.53
C LYS A 8 12.80 4.38 -32.00
N LEU A 9 13.15 3.55 -31.02
CA LEU A 9 12.27 2.55 -30.41
C LEU A 9 11.32 3.14 -29.35
N VAL A 10 11.61 4.34 -28.82
CA VAL A 10 10.88 4.94 -27.69
C VAL A 10 9.58 5.65 -28.12
N THR A 11 9.38 5.90 -29.42
CA THR A 11 8.23 6.69 -29.92
C THR A 11 7.01 5.87 -30.33
N LYS A 12 7.09 4.53 -30.32
CA LYS A 12 5.93 3.67 -30.61
C LYS A 12 5.12 3.44 -29.32
N PRO A 13 3.86 3.89 -29.23
CA PRO A 13 3.08 3.81 -27.99
C PRO A 13 2.85 2.37 -27.51
N GLU A 14 2.84 1.41 -28.44
CA GLU A 14 2.72 -0.03 -28.13
C GLU A 14 3.96 -0.58 -27.41
N LEU A 15 5.15 -0.14 -27.81
CA LEU A 15 6.40 -0.53 -27.14
C LEU A 15 6.51 0.12 -25.77
N GLN A 16 6.02 1.35 -25.59
CA GLN A 16 5.95 1.99 -24.27
C GLN A 16 5.02 1.25 -23.31
N LYS A 17 3.83 0.83 -23.77
CA LYS A 17 2.91 0.00 -22.98
C LYS A 17 3.52 -1.35 -22.63
N SER A 18 4.23 -1.98 -23.56
CA SER A 18 4.92 -3.26 -23.31
C SER A 18 6.08 -3.13 -22.33
N LEU A 19 6.85 -2.04 -22.39
CA LEU A 19 7.95 -1.79 -21.46
C LEU A 19 7.41 -1.49 -20.06
N PHE A 20 6.36 -0.66 -19.95
CA PHE A 20 5.71 -0.34 -18.67
C PHE A 20 5.14 -1.59 -17.97
N THR A 21 4.49 -2.47 -18.72
CA THR A 21 3.94 -3.72 -18.16
C THR A 21 5.04 -4.69 -17.74
N LYS A 22 6.13 -4.79 -18.51
CA LYS A 22 7.28 -5.63 -18.14
C LYS A 22 8.02 -5.10 -16.91
N THR A 23 8.20 -3.77 -16.78
CA THR A 23 8.82 -3.18 -15.59
C THR A 23 7.94 -3.37 -14.36
N TRP A 24 6.63 -3.12 -14.48
CA TRP A 24 5.69 -3.28 -13.37
C TRP A 24 5.60 -4.74 -12.89
N LEU A 25 5.52 -5.70 -13.81
CA LEU A 25 5.51 -7.13 -13.47
C LEU A 25 6.83 -7.57 -12.82
N LEU A 26 7.96 -7.05 -13.29
CA LEU A 26 9.27 -7.37 -12.71
C LEU A 26 9.43 -6.78 -11.31
N GLU A 27 9.04 -5.53 -11.11
CA GLU A 27 9.04 -4.87 -9.79
C GLU A 27 8.12 -5.59 -8.80
N HIS A 28 6.92 -5.99 -9.24
CA HIS A 28 5.99 -6.77 -8.43
C HIS A 28 6.57 -8.16 -8.07
N TYR A 29 7.17 -8.85 -9.05
CA TYR A 29 7.79 -10.16 -8.85
C TYR A 29 9.01 -10.10 -7.91
N LEU A 30 9.86 -9.09 -8.07
CA LEU A 30 11.04 -8.89 -7.21
C LEU A 30 10.64 -8.47 -5.78
N SER A 31 9.63 -7.61 -5.63
CA SER A 31 9.09 -7.23 -4.32
C SER A 31 8.54 -8.43 -3.54
N ASN A 32 7.85 -9.34 -4.23
CA ASN A 32 7.32 -10.56 -3.60
C ASN A 32 8.41 -11.60 -3.28
N ARG A 33 9.48 -11.68 -4.07
CA ARG A 33 10.62 -12.61 -3.85
C ARG A 33 11.57 -12.17 -2.74
N MET A 34 11.59 -10.88 -2.39
CA MET A 34 12.49 -10.32 -1.36
C MET A 34 11.82 -10.15 0.00
N GLN A 35 10.73 -10.87 0.29
CA GLN A 35 10.29 -11.04 1.67
C GLN A 35 11.23 -12.05 2.34
N PRO A 36 12.12 -11.64 3.26
CA PRO A 36 12.86 -12.61 4.05
C PRO A 36 11.83 -13.46 4.77
N SER A 37 11.82 -14.77 4.49
CA SER A 37 10.98 -15.71 5.20
C SER A 37 11.38 -15.68 6.67
N LEU A 38 10.66 -14.89 7.46
CA LEU A 38 10.80 -14.92 8.91
C LEU A 38 10.54 -16.37 9.34
N PRO A 39 11.28 -16.89 10.35
CA PRO A 39 11.01 -18.22 10.86
C PRO A 39 9.53 -18.34 11.24
N PRO A 40 8.91 -19.52 11.11
CA PRO A 40 7.46 -19.73 11.18
C PRO A 40 6.81 -19.28 12.50
N TRP A 41 7.61 -18.93 13.51
CA TRP A 41 7.17 -18.57 14.86
C TRP A 41 7.17 -17.08 15.16
N ARG A 42 7.55 -16.20 14.23
CA ARG A 42 7.49 -14.74 14.45
C ARG A 42 7.02 -13.99 13.22
N HIS A 43 5.75 -14.16 12.85
CA HIS A 43 5.04 -13.08 12.16
C HIS A 43 4.79 -11.96 13.16
N TYR A 44 5.76 -11.05 13.27
CA TYR A 44 5.48 -9.75 13.85
C TYR A 44 4.47 -9.07 12.94
N SER A 45 3.26 -8.84 13.44
CA SER A 45 2.31 -7.93 12.82
C SER A 45 2.97 -6.57 12.79
N TYR A 46 3.38 -6.11 11.61
CA TYR A 46 3.88 -4.74 11.42
C TYR A 46 2.79 -3.69 11.60
N THR A 47 1.53 -4.12 11.67
CA THR A 47 0.39 -3.27 11.98
C THR A 47 0.07 -3.30 13.46
N GLU A 48 -0.29 -2.13 14.00
CA GLU A 48 -0.82 -2.01 15.35
C GLU A 48 -2.14 -2.79 15.45
N LYS A 49 -2.27 -3.61 16.51
CA LYS A 49 -3.52 -4.35 16.76
C LYS A 49 -4.58 -3.37 17.25
N GLN A 50 -5.72 -3.36 16.58
CA GLN A 50 -6.88 -2.58 17.02
C GLN A 50 -7.38 -3.06 18.39
N ARG A 51 -7.73 -2.11 19.25
CA ARG A 51 -8.25 -2.40 20.59
C ARG A 51 -9.72 -2.84 20.55
N TYR A 52 -10.10 -3.72 21.47
CA TYR A 52 -11.47 -4.23 21.58
C TYR A 52 -12.46 -3.21 22.15
N ASP A 53 -11.99 -2.18 22.84
CA ASP A 53 -12.81 -1.13 23.45
C ASP A 53 -13.04 0.07 22.52
N GLY A 54 -12.47 0.06 21.31
CA GLY A 54 -12.63 1.11 20.30
C GLY A 54 -11.83 2.39 20.57
N TRP A 55 -11.01 2.43 21.62
CA TRP A 55 -10.17 3.60 21.91
C TRP A 55 -9.01 3.76 20.92
N PHE A 56 -8.57 5.01 20.73
CA PHE A 56 -7.43 5.42 19.89
C PHE A 56 -7.56 5.14 18.40
N ASN A 57 -8.77 4.85 17.91
CA ASN A 57 -9.01 4.70 16.47
C ASN A 57 -8.93 6.04 15.72
N ASN A 58 -9.24 7.16 16.39
CA ASN A 58 -9.10 8.51 15.85
C ASN A 58 -8.01 9.27 16.62
N LEU A 59 -7.04 9.81 15.89
CA LEU A 59 -5.87 10.50 16.46
C LEU A 59 -6.22 11.78 17.22
N ALA A 60 -7.22 12.54 16.74
CA ALA A 60 -7.64 13.80 17.35
C ALA A 60 -8.65 13.58 18.48
N HIS A 61 -9.46 12.53 18.39
CA HIS A 61 -10.49 12.19 19.37
C HIS A 61 -10.39 10.72 19.77
N PRO A 62 -9.48 10.37 20.70
CA PRO A 62 -9.21 8.97 21.06
C PRO A 62 -10.41 8.17 21.57
N ASP A 63 -11.45 8.84 22.06
CA ASP A 63 -12.64 8.21 22.62
C ASP A 63 -13.78 8.02 21.62
N TRP A 64 -13.66 8.56 20.40
CA TRP A 64 -14.70 8.41 19.38
C TRP A 64 -14.86 6.95 18.94
N GLY A 65 -16.10 6.47 19.03
CA GLY A 65 -16.43 5.07 18.73
C GLY A 65 -16.02 4.09 19.83
N SER A 66 -15.51 4.57 20.97
CA SER A 66 -15.23 3.70 22.11
C SER A 66 -16.50 3.20 22.81
N VAL A 67 -16.41 2.02 23.40
CA VAL A 67 -17.52 1.39 24.12
C VAL A 67 -17.94 2.25 25.31
N GLY A 68 -19.25 2.47 25.46
CA GLY A 68 -19.84 3.24 26.55
C GLY A 68 -19.88 4.76 26.33
N LYS A 69 -19.36 5.27 25.20
CA LYS A 69 -19.55 6.68 24.82
C LYS A 69 -20.89 6.93 24.14
N TYR A 70 -21.31 8.18 24.19
CA TYR A 70 -22.61 8.64 23.71
C TYR A 70 -22.84 8.31 22.24
N ARG A 71 -24.03 7.78 21.91
CA ARG A 71 -24.46 7.59 20.52
C ARG A 71 -24.82 8.93 19.91
N VAL A 72 -24.06 9.34 18.91
CA VAL A 72 -24.48 10.45 18.05
C VAL A 72 -25.65 9.95 17.20
N HIS A 73 -26.81 10.57 17.37
CA HIS A 73 -27.97 10.34 16.52
C HIS A 73 -27.89 11.30 15.33
N SER A 74 -28.09 10.79 14.12
CA SER A 74 -28.05 11.57 12.89
C SER A 74 -29.28 12.49 12.71
N LEU A 75 -30.27 12.36 13.58
CA LEU A 75 -31.50 13.17 13.60
C LEU A 75 -31.78 13.63 15.03
N PRO A 76 -32.34 14.83 15.22
CA PRO A 76 -32.81 15.28 16.52
C PRO A 76 -34.03 14.43 16.96
N SER A 77 -34.06 14.08 18.24
CA SER A 77 -35.17 13.40 18.93
C SER A 77 -36.35 14.34 19.15
#